data_AF-H8MNU1-F1
#
_entry.id   AF-H8MNU1-F1
#
_cell.length_a   1.000
_cell.length_b   1.000
_cell.length_c   1.000
_cell.angle_alpha   90.00
_cell.angle_beta   90.00
_cell.angle_gamma   90.00
#
_symmetry.space_group_name_H-M   'P 1'
#
loop_
_entity.id
_entity.type
_entity.pdbx_description
1 polymer ?
#
loop_
_entity_poly.entity_id
_entity_poly.type
_entity_poly.pdbx_seq_one_letter_code
_entity_poly.pdbx_strand_id
1 'polypeptide(L)'
;MVMFGSRLYGKVDEIPGLGYVATKFGHINFVPLIPLEGWLVVAEEGNGWRGQAISMSGKSVLVAWARFLFIVAGLGSLLFGFLAFTNLESANAILLGLLGLACIGGLIASYKWKWVTHASPERALEIAQEAGISLEGIAQLRRLYAAPEPATAAAPAQPWTPPES
;
A
#
# COMPACT_ATOMS: atom_id res chain seq x y z
N MET A 1 -7.78 23.68 18.83
CA MET A 1 -6.51 23.07 19.27
C MET A 1 -5.77 22.57 18.04
N VAL A 2 -4.49 22.91 17.87
CA VAL A 2 -3.66 22.42 16.75
C VAL A 2 -2.92 21.17 17.24
N MET A 3 -3.07 20.06 16.52
CA MET A 3 -2.41 18.79 16.86
C MET A 3 -1.14 18.63 16.02
N PHE A 4 0.00 18.75 16.68
CA PHE A 4 1.32 18.43 16.12
C PHE A 4 1.71 17.01 16.52
N GLY A 5 2.31 16.27 15.61
CA GLY A 5 2.76 14.92 15.89
C GLY A 5 3.45 14.27 14.72
N SER A 6 3.72 12.97 14.86
CA SER A 6 4.22 12.15 13.76
C SER A 6 3.40 10.89 13.62
N ARG A 7 3.07 10.52 12.39
CA ARG A 7 2.32 9.29 12.08
C ARG A 7 2.85 8.68 10.80
N LEU A 8 2.60 7.38 10.62
CA LEU A 8 2.89 6.68 9.38
C LEU A 8 1.86 7.02 8.31
N TYR A 9 2.33 7.36 7.12
CA TYR A 9 1.53 7.59 5.92
C TYR A 9 2.11 6.82 4.73
N GLY A 10 1.32 6.73 3.67
CA GLY A 10 1.80 6.20 2.40
C GLY A 10 2.13 4.71 2.47
N LYS A 11 1.27 3.91 3.13
CA LYS A 11 1.39 2.45 3.13
C LYS A 11 1.48 1.93 1.69
N VAL A 12 2.59 1.25 1.39
CA VAL A 12 2.98 0.63 0.13
C VAL A 12 3.77 -0.65 0.39
N ASP A 13 4.11 -1.40 -0.66
CA ASP A 13 5.05 -2.51 -0.63
C ASP A 13 4.78 -3.51 0.51
N GLU A 14 3.53 -3.95 0.61
CA GLU A 14 3.10 -5.01 1.52
C GLU A 14 3.75 -6.33 1.10
N ILE A 15 4.44 -6.92 2.07
CA ILE A 15 5.16 -8.17 1.98
C ILE A 15 4.37 -9.20 2.79
N PRO A 16 3.73 -10.19 2.14
CA PRO A 16 2.93 -11.19 2.81
C PRO A 16 3.69 -11.89 3.95
N GLY A 17 3.10 -11.90 5.14
CA GLY A 17 3.68 -12.53 6.33
C GLY A 17 4.82 -11.75 7.01
N LEU A 18 5.25 -10.60 6.47
CA LEU A 18 6.31 -9.77 7.08
C LEU A 18 5.79 -8.41 7.53
N GLY A 19 5.04 -7.70 6.69
CA GLY A 19 4.61 -6.35 7.00
C GLY A 19 4.40 -5.47 5.78
N TYR A 20 4.45 -4.15 5.97
CA TYR A 20 4.35 -3.18 4.88
C TYR A 20 5.30 -2.00 5.09
N VAL A 21 5.62 -1.29 4.02
CA VAL A 21 6.43 -0.07 4.09
C VAL A 21 5.53 1.14 4.27
N ALA A 22 5.88 2.00 5.21
CA ALA A 22 5.26 3.31 5.37
C ALA A 22 6.31 4.35 5.78
N THR A 23 6.04 5.61 5.47
CA THR A 23 6.91 6.72 5.85
C THR A 23 6.30 7.45 7.04
N LYS A 24 7.09 7.68 8.07
CA LYS A 24 6.74 8.53 9.20
C LYS A 24 6.82 9.98 8.74
N PHE A 25 5.71 10.71 8.81
CA PHE A 25 5.66 12.14 8.55
C PHE A 25 5.42 12.92 9.83
N GLY A 26 6.07 14.07 9.93
CA GLY A 26 5.60 15.15 10.80
C GLY A 26 4.32 15.73 10.21
N HIS A 27 3.29 15.88 11.05
CA HIS A 27 1.98 16.36 10.61
C HIS A 27 1.43 17.46 11.51
N ILE A 28 0.58 18.30 10.91
CA ILE A 28 -0.27 19.27 11.59
C ILE A 28 -1.71 18.90 11.27
N ASN A 29 -2.55 18.64 12.28
CA ASN A 29 -3.95 18.24 12.08
C ASN A 29 -4.10 17.11 11.04
N PHE A 30 -3.24 16.09 11.13
CA PHE A 30 -3.15 14.94 10.22
C PHE A 30 -2.73 15.24 8.77
N VAL A 31 -2.34 16.48 8.45
CA VAL A 31 -1.74 16.84 7.15
C VAL A 31 -0.27 16.41 7.13
N PRO A 32 0.15 15.46 6.26
CA PRO A 32 1.54 15.03 6.19
C PRO A 32 2.39 16.13 5.53
N LEU A 33 3.32 16.74 6.27
CA LEU A 33 4.12 17.86 5.79
C LEU A 33 5.52 17.42 5.38
N ILE A 34 6.28 16.91 6.35
CA ILE A 34 7.70 16.60 6.17
C ILE A 34 7.92 15.12 6.43
N PRO A 35 8.44 14.36 5.46
CA PRO A 35 8.82 12.98 5.69
C PRO A 35 10.05 12.95 6.59
N LEU A 36 10.02 12.09 7.61
CA LEU A 36 11.05 11.99 8.62
C LEU A 36 11.87 10.71 8.47
N GLU A 37 11.19 9.56 8.30
CA GLU A 37 11.85 8.25 8.34
C GLU A 37 11.02 7.17 7.64
N GLY A 38 11.67 6.19 7.00
CA GLY A 38 11.01 5.00 6.44
C GLY A 38 10.89 3.87 7.47
N TRP A 39 9.79 3.13 7.45
CA TRP A 39 9.55 2.03 8.37
C TRP A 39 9.00 0.81 7.64
N LEU A 40 9.57 -0.37 7.96
CA LEU A 40 8.93 -1.66 7.74
C LEU A 40 8.07 -1.97 8.97
N VAL A 41 6.76 -1.87 8.82
CA VAL A 41 5.79 -2.03 9.89
C VAL A 41 5.30 -3.47 9.92
N VAL A 42 5.50 -4.12 11.07
CA VAL A 42 5.15 -5.54 11.29
C VAL A 42 3.84 -5.67 12.06
N ALA A 43 3.54 -4.70 12.94
CA ALA A 43 2.28 -4.65 13.67
C ALA A 43 1.90 -3.22 14.03
N GLU A 44 0.60 -2.95 14.10
CA GLU A 44 0.04 -1.72 14.68
C GLU A 44 -0.45 -2.01 16.10
N GLU A 45 -0.04 -1.20 17.07
CA GLU A 45 -0.35 -1.40 18.49
C GLU A 45 -1.04 -0.14 19.04
N GLY A 46 -2.37 -0.13 19.02
CA GLY A 46 -3.18 1.01 19.48
C GLY A 46 -2.87 2.28 18.68
N ASN A 47 -2.20 3.25 19.32
CA ASN A 47 -1.76 4.50 18.69
C ASN A 47 -0.30 4.47 18.19
N GLY A 48 0.41 3.36 18.37
CA GLY A 48 1.79 3.15 17.95
C GLY A 48 1.92 2.07 16.88
N TRP A 49 3.16 1.79 16.52
CA TRP A 49 3.51 0.72 15.59
C TRP A 49 4.79 0.02 16.06
N ARG A 50 4.92 -1.25 15.68
CA ARG A 50 6.14 -2.02 15.83
C ARG A 50 6.70 -2.32 14.44
N GLY A 51 8.00 -2.12 14.30
CA GLY A 51 8.68 -2.28 13.02
C GLY A 51 10.16 -1.98 13.12
N GLN A 52 10.81 -2.00 11.97
CA GLN A 52 12.22 -1.64 11.83
C GLN A 52 12.34 -0.40 10.95
N ALA A 53 13.19 0.54 11.35
CA ALA A 53 13.54 1.69 10.53
C ALA A 53 14.33 1.22 9.30
N ILE A 54 13.94 1.73 8.13
CA ILE A 54 14.56 1.46 6.83
C ILE A 54 14.77 2.78 6.10
N SER A 55 15.54 2.76 5.01
CA SER A 55 15.68 3.93 4.15
C SER A 55 14.33 4.40 3.64
N MET A 56 14.19 5.72 3.56
CA MET A 56 12.96 6.35 3.14
C MET A 56 12.56 5.91 1.73
N SER A 57 11.35 5.36 1.59
CA SER A 57 10.82 4.96 0.28
C SER A 57 10.16 6.15 -0.41
N GLY A 58 10.77 6.62 -1.50
CA GLY A 58 10.17 7.69 -2.33
C GLY A 58 8.78 7.34 -2.83
N LYS A 59 8.51 6.06 -3.12
CA LYS A 59 7.18 5.55 -3.48
C LYS A 59 6.17 5.77 -2.36
N SER A 60 6.54 5.47 -1.11
CA SER A 60 5.69 5.69 0.07
C SER A 60 5.36 7.17 0.25
N VAL A 61 6.38 8.04 0.11
CA VAL A 61 6.21 9.51 0.21
C VAL A 61 5.24 10.04 -0.85
N LEU A 62 5.46 9.67 -2.12
CA LEU A 62 4.59 10.09 -3.23
C LEU A 62 3.15 9.61 -3.04
N VAL A 63 2.96 8.37 -2.59
CA VAL A 63 1.63 7.81 -2.33
C VAL A 63 0.95 8.53 -1.16
N ALA A 64 1.68 8.90 -0.11
CA ALA A 64 1.14 9.69 0.99
C ALA A 64 0.59 11.04 0.50
N TRP A 65 1.37 11.78 -0.31
CA TRP A 65 0.95 13.07 -0.85
C TRP A 65 -0.14 12.95 -1.91
N ALA A 66 -0.09 11.95 -2.78
CA ALA A 66 -1.14 11.72 -3.77
C ALA A 66 -2.50 11.42 -3.09
N ARG A 67 -2.51 10.55 -2.07
CA ARG A 67 -3.71 10.27 -1.27
C ARG A 67 -4.22 11.51 -0.55
N PHE A 68 -3.32 12.31 0.03
CA PHE A 68 -3.69 13.58 0.65
C PHE A 68 -4.31 14.56 -0.37
N LEU A 69 -3.73 14.67 -1.56
CA LEU A 69 -4.25 15.51 -2.64
C LEU A 69 -5.65 15.06 -3.08
N PHE A 70 -5.90 13.76 -3.24
CA PHE A 70 -7.25 13.26 -3.54
C PHE A 70 -8.27 13.62 -2.45
N ILE A 71 -7.87 13.59 -1.18
CA ILE A 71 -8.76 13.99 -0.07
C ILE A 71 -9.06 15.48 -0.15
N VAL A 72 -8.04 16.34 -0.25
CA VAL A 72 -8.24 17.80 -0.26
C VAL A 72 -8.99 18.26 -1.52
N ALA A 73 -8.56 17.79 -2.69
CA ALA A 73 -9.23 18.11 -3.95
C ALA A 73 -10.65 17.56 -3.98
N GLY A 74 -10.88 16.32 -3.50
CA GLY A 74 -12.21 15.73 -3.42
C GLY A 74 -13.14 16.50 -2.51
N LEU A 75 -12.72 16.82 -1.28
CA LEU A 75 -13.52 17.60 -0.34
C LEU A 75 -13.80 19.02 -0.84
N GLY A 76 -12.78 19.69 -1.39
CA GLY A 76 -12.94 21.01 -2.00
C GLY A 76 -13.93 20.96 -3.16
N SER A 77 -13.79 19.99 -4.06
CA SER A 77 -14.67 19.84 -5.21
C SER A 77 -16.11 19.57 -4.81
N LEU A 78 -16.35 18.77 -3.76
CA LEU A 78 -17.70 18.54 -3.24
C LEU A 78 -18.29 19.82 -2.62
N LEU A 79 -17.52 20.56 -1.83
CA LEU A 79 -17.96 21.82 -1.21
C LEU A 79 -18.29 22.88 -2.26
N PHE A 80 -17.35 23.17 -3.17
CA PHE A 80 -17.55 24.16 -4.22
C PHE A 80 -18.60 23.72 -5.24
N GLY A 81 -18.69 22.41 -5.53
CA GLY A 81 -19.73 21.85 -6.39
C GLY A 81 -21.12 22.04 -5.80
N PHE A 82 -21.27 21.85 -4.48
CA PHE A 82 -22.52 22.11 -3.77
C PHE A 82 -22.91 23.60 -3.81
N LEU A 83 -21.95 24.51 -3.59
CA LEU A 83 -22.19 25.96 -3.70
C LEU A 83 -22.58 26.36 -5.12
N ALA A 84 -21.91 25.83 -6.14
CA ALA A 84 -22.24 26.08 -7.55
C ALA A 84 -23.64 25.57 -7.90
N PHE A 85 -24.03 24.40 -7.36
CA PHE A 85 -25.38 23.84 -7.52
C PHE A 85 -26.46 24.77 -6.92
N THR A 86 -26.22 25.33 -5.73
CA THR A 86 -27.17 26.27 -5.10
C THR A 86 -27.31 27.59 -5.86
N ASN A 87 -26.29 27.99 -6.62
CA ASN A 87 -26.29 29.20 -7.43
C ASN A 87 -26.80 28.98 -8.87
N LEU A 88 -27.39 27.81 -9.18
CA LEU A 88 -27.91 27.43 -10.50
C LEU A 88 -26.86 27.45 -11.63
N GLU A 89 -25.56 27.41 -11.31
CA GLU A 89 -24.48 27.26 -12.29
C GLU A 89 -24.23 25.79 -12.61
N SER A 90 -25.19 25.18 -13.30
CA SER A 90 -25.26 23.72 -13.53
C SER A 90 -23.99 23.13 -14.18
N ALA A 91 -23.34 23.86 -15.10
CA ALA A 91 -22.13 23.38 -15.76
C ALA A 91 -20.94 23.23 -14.80
N ASN A 92 -20.73 24.23 -13.93
CA ASN A 92 -19.66 24.21 -12.92
C ASN A 92 -19.91 23.16 -11.85
N ALA A 93 -21.17 23.00 -11.43
CA ALA A 93 -21.57 21.97 -10.48
C ALA A 93 -21.30 20.55 -11.01
N ILE A 94 -21.61 20.29 -12.29
CA ILE A 94 -21.35 18.98 -12.91
C ILE A 94 -19.84 18.70 -12.98
N LEU A 95 -19.03 19.66 -13.45
CA LEU A 95 -17.58 19.48 -13.54
C LEU A 95 -16.95 19.18 -12.18
N LEU A 96 -17.32 19.94 -11.16
CA LEU A 96 -16.85 19.73 -9.78
C LEU A 96 -17.38 18.43 -9.18
N GLY A 97 -18.61 18.03 -9.52
CA GLY A 97 -19.14 16.72 -9.15
C GLY A 97 -18.30 15.58 -9.73
N LEU A 98 -17.99 15.64 -11.02
CA LEU A 98 -17.16 14.64 -11.71
C LEU A 98 -15.73 14.59 -11.16
N LEU A 99 -15.12 15.75 -10.88
CA LEU A 99 -13.81 15.82 -10.25
C LEU A 99 -13.82 15.20 -8.84
N GLY A 100 -14.86 15.46 -8.06
CA GLY A 100 -15.05 14.84 -6.74
C GLY A 100 -15.13 13.31 -6.83
N LEU A 101 -15.92 12.78 -7.76
CA LEU A 101 -16.02 11.35 -8.03
C LEU A 101 -14.68 10.75 -8.49
N ALA A 102 -13.95 11.46 -9.36
CA ALA A 102 -12.62 11.04 -9.81
C ALA A 102 -11.62 10.96 -8.65
N CYS A 103 -11.65 11.92 -7.72
CA CYS A 103 -10.79 11.90 -6.52
C CYS A 103 -11.13 10.72 -5.60
N ILE A 104 -12.42 10.44 -5.38
CA ILE A 104 -12.85 9.28 -4.58
C ILE A 104 -12.39 7.98 -5.26
N GLY A 105 -12.60 7.85 -6.56
CA GLY A 105 -12.16 6.70 -7.35
C GLY A 105 -10.64 6.52 -7.30
N GLY A 106 -9.88 7.60 -7.47
CA GLY A 106 -8.42 7.62 -7.36
C GLY A 106 -7.92 7.23 -5.97
N LEU A 107 -8.57 7.72 -4.92
CA LEU A 107 -8.26 7.36 -3.54
C LEU A 107 -8.49 5.85 -3.30
N ILE A 108 -9.66 5.32 -3.68
CA ILE A 108 -9.98 3.89 -3.58
C ILE A 108 -8.98 3.05 -4.38
N ALA A 109 -8.70 3.46 -5.63
CA ALA A 109 -7.74 2.79 -6.49
C ALA A 109 -6.35 2.76 -5.84
N SER A 110 -5.91 3.86 -5.22
CA SER A 110 -4.61 3.92 -4.55
C SER A 110 -4.45 2.90 -3.40
N TYR A 111 -5.54 2.43 -2.80
CA TYR A 111 -5.55 1.41 -1.74
C TYR A 111 -5.74 -0.02 -2.27
N LYS A 112 -6.17 -0.20 -3.51
CA LYS A 112 -6.45 -1.53 -4.10
C LYS A 112 -5.49 -1.91 -5.22
N TRP A 113 -4.78 -0.95 -5.79
CA TRP A 113 -3.91 -1.17 -6.93
C TRP A 113 -2.66 -1.96 -6.51
N LYS A 114 -2.57 -3.22 -6.93
CA LYS A 114 -1.53 -4.15 -6.49
C LYS A 114 -0.10 -3.64 -6.69
N TRP A 115 0.16 -2.91 -7.78
CA TRP A 115 1.49 -2.32 -8.02
C TRP A 115 1.89 -1.26 -6.98
N VAL A 116 0.92 -0.59 -6.35
CA VAL A 116 1.17 0.36 -5.27
C VAL A 116 1.26 -0.36 -3.94
N THR A 117 0.36 -1.32 -3.71
CA THR A 117 0.19 -1.93 -2.39
C THR A 117 1.09 -3.11 -2.12
N HIS A 118 1.51 -3.89 -3.12
CA HIS A 118 2.34 -5.08 -2.92
C HIS A 118 3.77 -4.87 -3.40
N ALA A 119 4.71 -5.43 -2.64
CA ALA A 119 6.11 -5.47 -3.03
C ALA A 119 6.32 -6.51 -4.13
N SER A 120 7.15 -6.18 -5.13
CA SER A 120 7.69 -7.20 -6.04
C SER A 120 8.63 -8.14 -5.25
N PRO A 121 8.88 -9.38 -5.72
CA PRO A 121 9.77 -10.31 -5.04
C PRO A 121 11.16 -9.73 -4.75
N GLU A 122 11.73 -9.01 -5.72
CA GLU A 122 13.04 -8.36 -5.62
C GLU A 122 13.00 -7.28 -4.55
N ARG A 123 11.98 -6.42 -4.60
CA ARG A 123 11.81 -5.33 -3.64
C ARG A 123 11.57 -5.85 -2.22
N ALA A 124 10.81 -6.93 -2.08
CA ALA A 124 10.56 -7.57 -0.80
C ALA A 124 11.86 -8.12 -0.17
N LEU A 125 12.76 -8.68 -0.98
CA LEU A 125 14.07 -9.15 -0.53
C LEU A 125 14.98 -7.98 -0.13
N GLU A 126 15.02 -6.90 -0.90
CA GLU A 126 15.78 -5.69 -0.54
C GLU A 126 15.34 -5.13 0.81
N ILE A 127 14.03 -4.97 1.01
CA ILE A 127 13.47 -4.46 2.27
C ILE A 127 13.78 -5.41 3.43
N ALA A 128 13.69 -6.73 3.22
CA ALA A 128 14.00 -7.71 4.26
C ALA A 128 15.50 -7.69 4.64
N GLN A 129 16.39 -7.53 3.67
CA GLN A 129 17.83 -7.38 3.93
C GLN A 129 18.14 -6.09 4.70
N GLU A 130 17.54 -4.98 4.27
CA GLU A 130 17.72 -3.68 4.92
C GLU A 130 17.18 -3.66 6.35
N ALA A 131 16.05 -4.32 6.59
CA ALA A 131 15.48 -4.50 7.92
C ALA A 131 16.24 -5.52 8.79
N GLY A 132 17.33 -6.12 8.29
CA GLY A 132 18.16 -7.06 9.05
C GLY A 132 17.45 -8.38 9.38
N ILE A 133 16.50 -8.81 8.55
CA ILE A 133 15.78 -10.07 8.73
C ILE A 133 16.77 -11.25 8.61
N SER A 134 16.60 -12.28 9.44
CA SER A 134 17.47 -13.46 9.47
C SER A 134 17.48 -14.18 8.11
N LEU A 135 18.58 -14.90 7.83
CA LEU A 135 18.70 -15.72 6.62
C LEU A 135 17.56 -16.73 6.47
N GLU A 136 17.07 -17.27 7.60
CA GLU A 136 15.90 -18.15 7.63
C GLU A 136 14.63 -17.43 7.19
N GLY A 137 14.39 -16.20 7.67
CA GLY A 137 13.25 -15.38 7.25
C GLY A 137 13.32 -14.99 5.78
N ILE A 138 14.52 -14.67 5.27
CA ILE A 138 14.76 -14.41 3.85
C ILE A 138 14.50 -15.67 3.01
N ALA A 139 14.92 -16.84 3.48
CA ALA A 139 14.67 -18.12 2.80
C ALA A 139 13.17 -18.46 2.76
N GLN A 140 12.44 -18.20 3.84
CA GLN A 140 10.98 -18.34 3.88
C GLN A 140 10.30 -17.39 2.91
N LEU A 141 10.73 -16.12 2.85
CA LEU A 141 10.23 -15.14 1.90
C LEU A 141 10.44 -15.60 0.45
N ARG A 142 11.62 -16.12 0.14
CA ARG A 142 11.92 -16.68 -1.18
C ARG A 142 11.02 -17.85 -1.54
N ARG A 143 10.67 -18.72 -0.58
CA ARG A 143 9.70 -19.81 -0.80
C ARG A 143 8.28 -19.29 -1.06
N LEU A 144 7.86 -18.23 -0.37
CA LEU A 144 6.55 -17.62 -0.57
C LEU A 144 6.40 -16.98 -1.96
N TYR A 145 7.48 -16.40 -2.48
CA TYR A 145 7.50 -15.77 -3.81
C TYR A 145 7.94 -16.71 -4.94
N ALA A 146 8.55 -17.86 -4.64
CA ALA A 146 8.78 -18.88 -5.65
C ALA A 146 7.43 -19.34 -6.18
N ALA A 147 7.25 -19.27 -7.50
CA ALA A 147 6.07 -19.85 -8.16
C ALA A 147 5.92 -21.30 -7.66
N PRO A 148 4.68 -21.81 -7.46
CA PRO A 148 4.50 -23.21 -7.17
C PRO A 148 5.26 -24.00 -8.23
N GLU A 149 6.16 -24.90 -7.82
CA GLU A 149 6.79 -25.80 -8.77
C GLU A 149 5.66 -26.39 -9.62
N PRO A 150 5.77 -26.38 -10.97
CA PRO A 150 4.81 -27.10 -11.78
C PRO A 150 4.79 -28.51 -11.21
N ALA A 151 3.65 -28.88 -10.61
CA ALA A 151 3.50 -30.14 -9.89
C ALA A 151 4.16 -31.20 -10.76
N THR A 152 5.27 -31.76 -10.27
CA THR A 152 6.13 -32.68 -10.99
C THR A 152 5.22 -33.59 -11.78
N ALA A 153 5.24 -33.46 -13.12
CA ALA A 153 4.27 -34.10 -14.00
C ALA A 153 4.05 -35.52 -13.49
N ALA A 154 2.82 -35.82 -13.05
CA ALA A 154 2.50 -37.05 -12.35
C ALA A 154 3.24 -38.20 -13.02
N ALA A 155 4.07 -38.92 -12.25
CA ALA A 155 4.88 -40.00 -12.79
C ALA A 155 4.01 -40.87 -13.70
N PRO A 156 4.46 -41.21 -14.92
CA PRO A 156 3.63 -41.93 -15.88
C PRO A 156 3.07 -43.17 -15.20
N ALA A 157 1.74 -43.33 -15.26
CA ALA A 157 1.05 -44.43 -14.62
C ALA A 157 1.75 -45.76 -15.00
N GLN A 158 2.19 -46.51 -13.98
CA GLN A 158 2.76 -47.83 -14.19
C GLN A 158 1.70 -48.69 -14.91
N PRO A 159 2.04 -49.35 -16.04
CA PRO A 159 1.13 -50.27 -16.70
C PRO A 159 0.68 -51.34 -15.72
N TRP A 160 -0.64 -51.50 -15.57
CA TRP A 160 -1.21 -52.53 -14.70
C TRP A 160 -0.85 -53.92 -15.25
N THR A 161 -0.21 -54.75 -14.42
CA THR A 161 0.03 -56.17 -14.69
C THR A 161 -1.02 -57.03 -13.98
N PRO A 162 -1.81 -57.84 -14.70
CA PRO A 162 -2.73 -58.79 -14.09
C PRO A 162 -1.97 -59.83 -13.25
N PRO A 163 -2.53 -60.31 -12.13
CA PRO A 163 -1.99 -61.48 -11.44
C PRO A 163 -2.14 -62.73 -12.32
N GLU A 164 -1.08 -63.52 -12.42
CA GLU A 164 -1.11 -64.82 -13.10
C GLU A 164 -2.05 -65.77 -12.36
N SER A 165 -2.99 -66.36 -13.10
CA SER A 165 -4.01 -67.30 -12.64
C SER A 165 -3.45 -68.70 -12.39
#